data_AF-A0A2I1D692-F1
#
_entry.id   AF-A0A2I1D692-F1
#
_cell.length_a   1.000
_cell.length_b   1.000
_cell.length_c   1.000
_cell.angle_alpha   90.00
_cell.angle_beta   90.00
_cell.angle_gamma   90.00
#
_symmetry.space_group_name_H-M   'P 1'
#
loop_
_entity.id
_entity.type
_entity.pdbx_description
1 polymer ?
#
loop_
_entity_poly.entity_id
_entity_poly.type
_entity_poly.pdbx_seq_one_letter_code
_entity_poly.pdbx_strand_id
1 'polypeptide(L)'
;MGPGSNESSLLTVIITTSPTPSIPSTQLVSSVLRSFNRHCTALLAARVIVVFDTFEHVTVRSRLKKGQATAKVAENYSDYIENVKELIIAKYAPHGDKNPASEPGATALREWQDRAEFGLENPRNEVTVAITQTADQQVTFIEPAARLGFGLAVRSALRICGTPYVWVQQHDWALAADIPLAPLLDVMASSDADEAAPVKYVSFPSERMRSYAVSACVNDYPALRELTASLKRDFTPPSQPEVKVPLTPLFFWFDKPHLASTEHYLARVFPSRLAMRRGEFIEDKIGQRARHNMKEGQWHRWACWLYYADEAKVPYLRHLHGRTWDGVDGKLYLKYGCVEDE
;
A
#
# COMPACT_ATOMS: atom_id res chain seq x y z
N MET A 1 -26.39 10.58 19.18
CA MET A 1 -24.95 10.31 19.03
C MET A 1 -24.79 8.80 19.15
N GLY A 2 -24.70 8.10 18.02
CA GLY A 2 -24.42 6.67 18.01
C GLY A 2 -22.95 6.42 18.35
N PRO A 3 -22.59 5.24 18.90
CA PRO A 3 -21.21 4.89 19.14
C PRO A 3 -20.54 4.73 17.77
N GLY A 4 -19.73 5.71 17.37
CA GLY A 4 -18.89 5.58 16.19
C GLY A 4 -17.96 4.40 16.41
N SER A 5 -18.19 3.30 15.69
CA SER A 5 -17.20 2.24 15.54
C SER A 5 -15.92 2.89 15.06
N ASN A 6 -14.87 2.81 15.87
CA ASN A 6 -13.64 3.57 15.68
C ASN A 6 -12.82 2.95 14.53
N GLU A 7 -13.24 3.16 13.29
CA GLU A 7 -12.64 2.60 12.06
C GLU A 7 -11.12 2.80 12.00
N SER A 8 -10.64 3.95 12.47
CA SER A 8 -9.22 4.30 12.59
C SER A 8 -8.43 3.36 13.53
N SER A 9 -9.10 2.68 14.45
CA SER A 9 -8.47 1.72 15.37
C SER A 9 -8.25 0.33 14.75
N LEU A 10 -8.95 0.01 13.66
CA LEU A 10 -8.87 -1.29 12.98
C LEU A 10 -7.85 -1.30 11.82
N LEU A 11 -7.35 -0.14 11.42
CA LEU A 11 -6.54 0.04 10.22
C LEU A 11 -5.21 0.77 10.53
N THR A 12 -4.14 0.30 9.90
CA THR A 12 -2.88 1.05 9.79
C THR A 12 -2.57 1.35 8.33
N VAL A 13 -2.27 2.60 8.02
CA VAL A 13 -1.79 3.02 6.70
C VAL A 13 -0.28 2.81 6.64
N ILE A 14 0.20 2.03 5.67
CA ILE A 14 1.61 1.84 5.39
C ILE A 14 1.96 2.65 4.15
N ILE A 15 2.72 3.73 4.32
CA ILE A 15 3.23 4.53 3.19
C ILE A 15 4.67 4.13 2.92
N THR A 16 4.96 3.58 1.74
CA THR A 16 6.34 3.37 1.31
C THR A 16 6.79 4.52 0.44
N THR A 17 7.91 5.13 0.79
CA THR A 17 8.58 6.14 -0.03
C THR A 17 10.04 5.77 -0.27
N SER A 18 10.64 6.34 -1.32
CA SER A 18 12.02 6.12 -1.72
C SER A 18 12.55 7.33 -2.49
N PRO A 19 13.87 7.43 -2.78
CA PRO A 19 14.41 8.55 -3.53
C PRO A 19 13.69 8.75 -4.88
N THR A 20 13.37 9.99 -5.19
CA THR A 20 12.77 10.44 -6.48
C THR A 20 13.62 11.54 -7.11
N PRO A 21 13.44 11.85 -8.41
CA PRO A 21 14.18 12.94 -9.04
C PRO A 21 13.94 14.31 -8.42
N SER A 22 12.77 14.50 -7.80
CA SER A 22 12.30 15.77 -7.23
C SER A 22 12.72 16.03 -5.78
N ILE A 23 13.52 15.14 -5.16
CA ILE A 23 13.99 15.37 -3.79
C ILE A 23 14.85 16.64 -3.69
N PRO A 24 14.75 17.42 -2.59
CA PRO A 24 14.09 17.08 -1.32
C PRO A 24 12.59 17.42 -1.23
N SER A 25 11.90 17.72 -2.33
CA SER A 25 10.48 18.05 -2.34
C SER A 25 9.59 16.92 -1.84
N THR A 26 8.58 17.25 -1.03
CA THR A 26 7.57 16.31 -0.51
C THR A 26 6.34 16.19 -1.40
N GLN A 27 6.31 16.86 -2.55
CA GLN A 27 5.09 17.07 -3.32
C GLN A 27 4.39 15.78 -3.81
N LEU A 28 5.13 14.68 -4.04
CA LEU A 28 4.49 13.37 -4.29
C LEU A 28 3.67 12.91 -3.09
N VAL A 29 4.30 12.81 -1.92
CA VAL A 29 3.63 12.42 -0.67
C VAL A 29 2.52 13.42 -0.32
N SER A 30 2.76 14.72 -0.47
CA SER A 30 1.72 15.75 -0.27
C SER A 30 0.52 15.54 -1.18
N SER A 31 0.73 15.15 -2.45
CA SER A 31 -0.35 14.87 -3.40
C SER A 31 -1.16 13.63 -2.99
N VAL A 32 -0.48 12.59 -2.49
CA VAL A 32 -1.16 11.41 -1.91
C VAL A 32 -2.02 11.81 -0.71
N LEU A 33 -1.48 12.55 0.26
CA LEU A 33 -2.23 12.98 1.44
C LEU A 33 -3.40 13.92 1.11
N ARG A 34 -3.26 14.79 0.09
CA ARG A 34 -4.38 15.59 -0.43
C ARG A 34 -5.47 14.70 -1.03
N SER A 35 -5.09 13.63 -1.72
CA SER A 35 -6.06 12.67 -2.25
C SER A 35 -6.79 11.93 -1.14
N PHE A 36 -6.12 11.60 -0.03
CA PHE A 36 -6.78 11.04 1.16
C PHE A 36 -7.79 12.03 1.74
N ASN A 37 -7.39 13.28 1.95
CA ASN A 37 -8.30 14.31 2.46
C ASN A 37 -9.55 14.50 1.57
N ARG A 38 -9.39 14.34 0.26
CA ARG A 38 -10.49 14.51 -0.70
C ARG A 38 -11.42 13.29 -0.77
N HIS A 39 -10.86 12.09 -0.71
CA HIS A 39 -11.56 10.86 -1.11
C HIS A 39 -11.73 9.83 0.00
N CYS A 40 -10.98 9.94 1.10
CA CYS A 40 -11.06 9.04 2.25
C CYS A 40 -10.33 9.63 3.47
N THR A 41 -10.99 10.54 4.20
CA THR A 41 -10.40 11.19 5.39
C THR A 41 -10.09 10.20 6.51
N ALA A 42 -10.78 9.07 6.57
CA ALA A 42 -10.50 8.00 7.53
C ALA A 42 -9.06 7.44 7.42
N LEU A 43 -8.44 7.50 6.23
CA LEU A 43 -7.02 7.14 6.08
C LEU A 43 -6.07 8.13 6.81
N LEU A 44 -6.48 9.39 6.98
CA LEU A 44 -5.71 10.38 7.77
C LEU A 44 -5.97 10.27 9.28
N ALA A 45 -7.07 9.63 9.68
CA ALA A 45 -7.40 9.37 11.07
C ALA A 45 -6.77 8.06 11.59
N ALA A 46 -6.51 7.11 10.70
CA ALA A 46 -5.85 5.85 11.01
C ALA A 46 -4.39 6.05 11.44
N ARG A 47 -3.83 5.07 12.17
CA ARG A 47 -2.40 5.01 12.45
C ARG A 47 -1.62 4.96 11.13
N VAL A 48 -0.43 5.57 11.09
CA VAL A 48 0.43 5.55 9.91
C VAL A 48 1.83 5.04 10.23
N ILE A 49 2.35 4.18 9.35
CA ILE A 49 3.75 3.78 9.31
C ILE A 49 4.32 4.24 7.97
N VAL A 50 5.36 5.06 7.99
CA VAL A 50 6.07 5.50 6.79
C VAL A 50 7.43 4.83 6.73
N VAL A 51 7.68 4.12 5.64
CA VAL A 51 8.96 3.44 5.41
C VAL A 51 9.74 4.18 4.34
N PHE A 52 10.94 4.66 4.72
CA PHE A 52 11.87 5.37 3.86
C PHE A 52 12.86 4.39 3.22
N ASP A 53 12.46 3.66 2.17
CA ASP A 53 13.41 2.80 1.47
C ASP A 53 14.48 3.63 0.76
N THR A 54 15.72 3.14 0.72
CA THR A 54 16.87 3.90 0.24
C THR A 54 17.45 3.35 -1.07
N PHE A 55 18.57 3.89 -1.52
CA PHE A 55 19.33 3.44 -2.69
C PHE A 55 20.50 2.53 -2.27
N GLU A 56 21.08 1.84 -3.24
CA GLU A 56 22.18 0.89 -3.04
C GLU A 56 23.51 1.44 -3.56
N HIS A 57 23.48 2.18 -4.66
CA HIS A 57 24.68 2.74 -5.27
C HIS A 57 24.47 4.18 -5.72
N VAL A 58 25.52 4.99 -5.61
CA VAL A 58 25.61 6.31 -6.24
C VAL A 58 26.29 6.16 -7.59
N THR A 59 25.60 6.58 -8.66
CA THR A 59 26.02 6.42 -10.05
C THR A 59 25.79 7.71 -10.85
N VAL A 60 26.46 7.84 -12.00
CA VAL A 60 26.31 9.03 -12.87
C VAL A 60 24.88 9.14 -13.43
N ARG A 61 24.27 8.02 -13.81
CA ARG A 61 22.89 7.97 -14.33
C ARG A 61 21.96 7.37 -13.29
N SER A 62 20.79 7.96 -13.14
CA SER A 62 19.76 7.48 -12.22
C SER A 62 19.07 6.21 -12.76
N ARG A 63 18.99 5.15 -11.93
CA ARG A 63 18.13 3.98 -12.14
C ARG A 63 17.49 3.59 -10.81
N LEU A 64 16.59 4.44 -10.32
CA LEU A 64 15.97 4.31 -8.99
C LEU A 64 15.29 2.94 -8.75
N LYS A 65 14.62 2.37 -9.76
CA LYS A 65 14.02 1.01 -9.65
C LYS A 65 15.07 -0.07 -9.32
N LYS A 66 16.33 0.14 -9.72
CA LYS A 66 17.47 -0.75 -9.45
C LYS A 66 18.34 -0.28 -8.28
N GLY A 67 17.88 0.70 -7.49
CA GLY A 67 18.64 1.23 -6.36
C GLY A 67 19.85 2.08 -6.75
N GLN A 68 19.86 2.67 -7.95
CA GLN A 68 20.97 3.53 -8.38
C GLN A 68 20.52 5.00 -8.38
N ALA A 69 21.12 5.80 -7.51
CA ALA A 69 20.84 7.23 -7.35
C ALA A 69 22.00 8.08 -7.90
N THR A 70 21.74 9.33 -8.27
CA THR A 70 22.83 10.29 -8.58
C THR A 70 23.39 10.89 -7.29
N ALA A 71 24.59 11.50 -7.36
CA ALA A 71 25.19 12.20 -6.21
C ALA A 71 24.23 13.25 -5.63
N LYS A 72 23.63 14.08 -6.49
CA LYS A 72 22.59 15.04 -6.11
C LYS A 72 21.42 14.40 -5.36
N VAL A 73 20.94 13.24 -5.83
CA VAL A 73 19.85 12.54 -5.15
C VAL A 73 20.31 12.02 -3.78
N ALA A 74 21.50 11.41 -3.71
CA ALA A 74 22.04 10.92 -2.45
C ALA A 74 22.23 12.04 -1.40
N GLU A 75 22.79 13.18 -1.82
CA GLU A 75 23.04 14.35 -0.96
C GLU A 75 21.77 14.98 -0.40
N ASN A 76 20.67 14.98 -1.15
CA ASN A 76 19.40 15.60 -0.73
C ASN A 76 18.44 14.61 -0.03
N TYR A 77 18.82 13.34 0.15
CA TYR A 77 17.89 12.33 0.65
C TYR A 77 17.62 12.46 2.16
N SER A 78 18.60 12.91 2.96
CA SER A 78 18.37 13.23 4.38
C SER A 78 17.33 14.34 4.54
N ASP A 79 17.48 15.42 3.77
CA ASP A 79 16.55 16.56 3.81
C ASP A 79 15.14 16.14 3.37
N TYR A 80 15.06 15.23 2.38
CA TYR A 80 13.78 14.64 1.99
C TYR A 80 13.10 13.87 3.12
N ILE A 81 13.84 13.05 3.86
CA ILE A 81 13.31 12.28 4.99
C ILE A 81 12.72 13.23 6.03
N GLU A 82 13.48 14.24 6.45
CA GLU A 82 13.03 15.20 7.46
C GLU A 82 11.81 16.00 6.99
N ASN A 83 11.82 16.51 5.75
CA ASN A 83 10.67 17.21 5.19
C ASN A 83 9.40 16.33 5.15
N VAL A 84 9.54 15.04 4.85
CA VAL A 84 8.40 14.11 4.85
C VAL A 84 7.95 13.78 6.27
N LYS A 85 8.86 13.60 7.24
CA LYS A 85 8.51 13.40 8.65
C LYS A 85 7.68 14.57 9.17
N GLU A 86 8.14 15.80 8.95
CA GLU A 86 7.41 17.02 9.31
C GLU A 86 6.01 17.07 8.67
N LEU A 87 5.92 16.78 7.36
CA LEU A 87 4.64 16.73 6.65
C LEU A 87 3.68 15.70 7.24
N ILE A 88 4.17 14.50 7.58
CA ILE A 88 3.35 13.41 8.11
C ILE A 88 2.89 13.73 9.52
N ILE A 89 3.78 14.19 10.39
CA ILE A 89 3.41 14.63 11.76
C ILE A 89 2.34 15.72 11.68
N ALA A 90 2.54 16.75 10.85
CA ALA A 90 1.57 17.84 10.70
C ALA A 90 0.20 17.40 10.19
N LYS A 91 0.11 16.27 9.46
CA LYS A 91 -1.14 15.76 8.88
C LYS A 91 -1.85 14.72 9.74
N TYR A 92 -1.11 13.93 10.50
CA TYR A 92 -1.65 12.86 11.35
C TYR A 92 -1.73 13.26 12.84
N ALA A 93 -1.17 14.40 13.25
CA ALA A 93 -1.31 14.90 14.60
C ALA A 93 -2.81 15.08 14.98
N PRO A 94 -3.20 14.72 16.21
CA PRO A 94 -4.56 14.92 16.69
C PRO A 94 -4.98 16.38 16.51
N HIS A 95 -6.19 16.63 16.00
CA HIS A 95 -6.75 17.98 15.90
C HIS A 95 -7.17 18.56 17.27
N GLY A 96 -6.76 17.95 18.39
CA GLY A 96 -7.07 18.37 19.76
C GLY A 96 -6.00 19.29 20.34
N ASP A 97 -6.42 20.47 20.76
CA ASP A 97 -5.66 21.54 21.43
C ASP A 97 -4.37 21.98 20.76
N LYS A 98 -4.52 22.59 19.57
CA LYS A 98 -3.69 23.74 19.22
C LYS A 98 -4.02 24.89 20.16
N ASN A 99 -3.59 24.79 21.41
CA ASN A 99 -3.57 25.94 22.30
C ASN A 99 -2.50 26.88 21.71
N PRO A 100 -2.84 28.08 21.21
CA PRO A 100 -1.86 28.97 20.56
C PRO A 100 -0.76 29.47 21.51
N ALA A 101 -0.85 29.13 22.80
CA ALA A 101 0.11 29.44 23.86
C ALA A 101 1.11 28.30 24.16
N SER A 102 0.92 27.09 23.65
CA SER A 102 1.97 26.06 23.71
C SER A 102 2.91 26.28 22.53
N GLU A 103 4.17 26.63 22.82
CA GLU A 103 5.25 26.56 21.83
C GLU A 103 5.19 25.21 21.11
N PRO A 104 5.58 25.12 19.82
CA PRO A 104 5.69 23.85 19.11
C PRO A 104 6.78 23.00 19.78
N GLY A 105 6.44 22.35 20.88
CA GLY A 105 7.25 21.33 21.50
C GLY A 105 7.36 20.19 20.51
N ALA A 106 8.59 19.91 20.06
CA ALA A 106 8.88 18.77 19.22
C ALA A 106 8.15 17.54 19.76
N THR A 107 7.31 16.89 18.93
CA THR A 107 6.59 15.69 19.33
C THR A 107 7.63 14.66 19.78
N ALA A 108 7.62 14.30 21.06
CA ALA A 108 8.62 13.36 21.59
C ALA A 108 8.49 12.01 20.88
N LEU A 109 9.56 11.59 20.21
CA LEU A 109 9.64 10.31 19.51
C LEU A 109 10.39 9.30 20.38
N ARG A 110 9.82 8.10 20.50
CA ARG A 110 10.51 6.93 21.02
C ARG A 110 11.31 6.30 19.88
N GLU A 111 12.52 5.84 20.17
CA GLU A 111 13.43 5.29 19.17
C GLU A 111 13.90 3.90 19.56
N TRP A 112 13.97 2.99 18.59
CA TRP A 112 14.58 1.67 18.75
C TRP A 112 15.10 1.15 17.40
N GLN A 113 15.77 0.00 17.44
CA GLN A 113 16.25 -0.70 16.25
C GLN A 113 15.62 -2.08 16.13
N ASP A 114 15.43 -2.51 14.88
CA ASP A 114 14.99 -3.87 14.53
C ASP A 114 15.72 -4.36 13.27
N ARG A 115 15.36 -5.54 12.74
CA ARG A 115 16.01 -6.20 11.62
C ARG A 115 15.02 -6.62 10.53
N ALA A 116 15.28 -6.10 9.33
CA ALA A 116 14.65 -6.56 8.09
C ALA A 116 15.45 -7.74 7.51
N GLU A 117 15.09 -8.94 7.94
CA GLU A 117 15.74 -10.18 7.53
C GLU A 117 15.23 -10.72 6.18
N PHE A 118 16.03 -11.44 5.42
CA PHE A 118 15.59 -12.09 4.18
C PHE A 118 16.47 -13.32 3.93
N GLY A 119 16.21 -14.04 2.85
CA GLY A 119 17.05 -15.15 2.43
C GLY A 119 17.20 -16.26 3.49
N LEU A 120 18.28 -17.01 3.37
CA LEU A 120 18.71 -17.97 4.39
C LEU A 120 19.31 -17.22 5.59
N GLU A 121 19.31 -17.87 6.76
CA GLU A 121 19.95 -17.34 7.95
C GLU A 121 21.44 -17.06 7.70
N ASN A 122 21.76 -15.77 7.62
CA ASN A 122 23.10 -15.27 7.41
C ASN A 122 23.13 -13.80 7.86
N PRO A 123 24.16 -13.34 8.57
CA PRO A 123 24.31 -11.92 8.93
C PRO A 123 24.30 -10.96 7.72
N ARG A 124 24.62 -11.44 6.51
CA ARG A 124 24.52 -10.64 5.27
C ARG A 124 23.09 -10.51 4.73
N ASN A 125 22.17 -11.32 5.23
CA ASN A 125 20.77 -11.33 4.82
C ASN A 125 19.86 -10.66 5.85
N GLU A 126 20.37 -9.63 6.53
CA GLU A 126 19.60 -8.75 7.40
C GLU A 126 20.02 -7.31 7.16
N VAL A 127 19.06 -6.39 7.30
CA VAL A 127 19.30 -4.94 7.28
C VAL A 127 18.76 -4.37 8.58
N THR A 128 19.60 -3.66 9.32
CA THR A 128 19.16 -2.90 10.50
C THR A 128 18.20 -1.81 10.07
N VAL A 129 17.09 -1.67 10.78
CA VAL A 129 16.14 -0.58 10.61
C VAL A 129 16.10 0.25 11.88
N ALA A 130 16.22 1.57 11.76
CA ALA A 130 15.90 2.49 12.81
C ALA A 130 14.39 2.78 12.78
N ILE A 131 13.75 2.77 13.94
CA ILE A 131 12.32 3.02 14.05
C ILE A 131 12.10 4.13 15.06
N THR A 132 11.32 5.14 14.66
CA THR A 132 10.89 6.22 15.54
C THR A 132 9.37 6.27 15.58
N GLN A 133 8.78 6.53 16.75
CA GLN A 133 7.33 6.49 16.94
C GLN A 133 6.86 7.55 17.93
N THR A 134 5.74 8.19 17.63
CA THR A 134 5.08 9.12 18.56
C THR A 134 4.57 8.38 19.81
N ALA A 135 4.49 9.07 20.95
CA ALA A 135 4.10 8.45 22.22
C ALA A 135 2.69 7.80 22.18
N ASP A 136 1.78 8.35 21.37
CA ASP A 136 0.42 7.86 21.12
C ASP A 136 0.35 6.74 20.06
N GLN A 137 1.50 6.35 19.48
CA GLN A 137 1.64 5.35 18.40
C GLN A 137 0.90 5.71 17.11
N GLN A 138 0.48 6.97 16.95
CA GLN A 138 -0.24 7.43 15.77
C GLN A 138 0.65 7.46 14.53
N VAL A 139 1.92 7.85 14.69
CA VAL A 139 2.90 7.97 13.60
C VAL A 139 4.13 7.16 13.93
N THR A 140 4.52 6.29 12.99
CA THR A 140 5.78 5.52 13.04
C THR A 140 6.59 5.76 11.78
N PHE A 141 7.90 5.94 11.90
CA PHE A 141 8.84 6.01 10.79
C PHE A 141 9.80 4.83 10.85
N ILE A 142 10.11 4.23 9.69
CA ILE A 142 11.09 3.17 9.55
C ILE A 142 12.16 3.60 8.53
N GLU A 143 13.42 3.59 8.96
CA GLU A 143 14.58 4.01 8.19
C GLU A 143 15.60 2.86 8.12
N PRO A 144 15.66 2.10 7.01
CA PRO A 144 16.63 1.04 6.83
C PRO A 144 18.03 1.57 6.53
N ALA A 145 19.04 0.95 7.13
CA ALA A 145 20.45 1.28 6.92
C ALA A 145 20.96 0.94 5.49
N ALA A 146 20.20 0.13 4.75
CA ALA A 146 20.50 -0.23 3.37
C ALA A 146 19.20 -0.49 2.59
N ARG A 147 19.25 -0.38 1.25
CA ARG A 147 18.08 -0.56 0.40
C ARG A 147 17.39 -1.91 0.63
N LEU A 148 16.11 -1.86 0.99
CA LEU A 148 15.23 -3.03 1.13
C LEU A 148 14.54 -3.38 -0.19
N GLY A 149 14.09 -2.39 -0.94
CA GLY A 149 13.08 -2.56 -1.98
C GLY A 149 11.65 -2.59 -1.43
N PHE A 150 10.67 -2.40 -2.32
CA PHE A 150 9.26 -2.25 -1.95
C PHE A 150 8.74 -3.42 -1.10
N GLY A 151 8.98 -4.66 -1.51
CA GLY A 151 8.41 -5.82 -0.80
C GLY A 151 8.90 -5.94 0.64
N LEU A 152 10.22 -5.79 0.87
CA LEU A 152 10.76 -5.84 2.22
C LEU A 152 10.42 -4.60 3.04
N ALA A 153 10.29 -3.42 2.43
CA ALA A 153 9.82 -2.21 3.10
C ALA A 153 8.40 -2.41 3.67
N VAL A 154 7.47 -2.93 2.87
CA VAL A 154 6.11 -3.27 3.34
C VAL A 154 6.17 -4.30 4.47
N ARG A 155 6.99 -5.36 4.33
CA ARG A 155 7.09 -6.38 5.37
C ARG A 155 7.59 -5.84 6.70
N SER A 156 8.57 -4.93 6.69
CA SER A 156 9.08 -4.29 7.91
C SER A 156 7.96 -3.55 8.65
N ALA A 157 7.11 -2.82 7.92
CA ALA A 157 5.95 -2.16 8.53
C ALA A 157 4.90 -3.15 9.04
N LEU A 158 4.61 -4.23 8.30
CA LEU A 158 3.64 -5.25 8.73
C LEU A 158 4.02 -5.93 10.04
N ARG A 159 5.31 -6.16 10.29
CA ARG A 159 5.78 -6.85 11.52
C ARG A 159 5.51 -6.07 12.80
N ILE A 160 5.43 -4.75 12.72
CA ILE A 160 5.14 -3.88 13.85
C ILE A 160 3.70 -3.35 13.85
N CYS A 161 2.93 -3.69 12.81
CA CYS A 161 1.53 -3.33 12.69
C CYS A 161 0.71 -4.09 13.74
N GLY A 162 -0.01 -3.37 14.58
CA GLY A 162 -0.89 -3.95 15.61
C GLY A 162 -2.37 -4.03 15.22
N THR A 163 -2.74 -3.59 14.02
CA THR A 163 -4.15 -3.54 13.58
C THR A 163 -4.50 -4.74 12.70
N PRO A 164 -5.76 -5.21 12.72
CA PRO A 164 -6.19 -6.36 11.93
C PRO A 164 -6.13 -6.12 10.43
N TYR A 165 -6.24 -4.87 9.99
CA TYR A 165 -6.17 -4.49 8.58
C TYR A 165 -5.08 -3.45 8.32
N VAL A 166 -4.62 -3.42 7.07
CA VAL A 166 -3.67 -2.44 6.56
C VAL A 166 -4.12 -1.85 5.23
N TRP A 167 -3.82 -0.56 5.04
CA TRP A 167 -3.85 0.10 3.75
C TRP A 167 -2.41 0.29 3.27
N VAL A 168 -2.00 -0.39 2.22
CA VAL A 168 -0.65 -0.20 1.64
C VAL A 168 -0.71 0.90 0.60
N GLN A 169 0.20 1.87 0.70
CA GLN A 169 0.24 3.07 -0.13
C GLN A 169 1.65 3.32 -0.68
N GLN A 170 1.80 3.25 -2.00
CA GLN A 170 3.00 3.73 -2.67
C GLN A 170 2.96 5.25 -2.83
N HIS A 171 4.09 5.93 -2.63
CA HIS A 171 4.18 7.40 -2.69
C HIS A 171 3.80 8.05 -4.04
N ASP A 172 3.69 7.26 -5.12
CA ASP A 172 3.39 7.71 -6.48
C ASP A 172 2.02 7.26 -6.97
N TRP A 173 1.10 6.92 -6.06
CA TRP A 173 -0.30 6.65 -6.38
C TRP A 173 -1.23 7.56 -5.59
N ALA A 174 -2.15 8.24 -6.26
CA ALA A 174 -3.20 9.02 -5.62
C ALA A 174 -4.57 8.33 -5.75
N LEU A 175 -5.44 8.56 -4.76
CA LEU A 175 -6.86 8.31 -4.90
C LEU A 175 -7.45 9.26 -5.95
N ALA A 176 -8.37 8.74 -6.76
CA ALA A 176 -9.05 9.49 -7.82
C ALA A 176 -10.58 9.49 -7.67
N ALA A 177 -11.11 8.70 -6.73
CA ALA A 177 -12.52 8.62 -6.38
C ALA A 177 -12.67 8.17 -4.92
N ASP A 178 -13.86 8.36 -4.36
CA ASP A 178 -14.15 8.16 -2.93
C ASP A 178 -14.11 6.68 -2.56
N ILE A 179 -13.42 6.36 -1.46
CA ILE A 179 -13.26 4.98 -1.02
C ILE A 179 -14.25 4.70 0.12
N PRO A 180 -15.16 3.72 -0.03
CA PRO A 180 -16.08 3.33 1.05
C PRO A 180 -15.35 2.47 2.08
N LEU A 181 -14.39 3.07 2.81
CA LEU A 181 -13.47 2.34 3.67
C LEU A 181 -14.20 1.60 4.81
N ALA A 182 -15.15 2.25 5.50
CA ALA A 182 -15.88 1.61 6.59
C ALA A 182 -16.74 0.42 6.12
N PRO A 183 -17.59 0.56 5.08
CA PRO A 183 -18.27 -0.58 4.49
C PRO A 183 -17.33 -1.72 4.09
N LEU A 184 -16.16 -1.40 3.51
CA LEU A 184 -15.18 -2.40 3.11
C LEU A 184 -14.59 -3.15 4.30
N LEU A 185 -14.19 -2.44 5.36
CA LEU A 185 -13.66 -3.05 6.58
C LEU A 185 -14.70 -3.96 7.25
N ASP A 186 -15.95 -3.54 7.29
CA ASP A 186 -17.05 -4.33 7.87
C ASP A 186 -17.36 -5.60 7.04
N VAL A 187 -17.35 -5.49 5.71
CA VAL A 187 -17.42 -6.65 4.81
C VAL A 187 -16.24 -7.60 5.05
N MET A 188 -15.02 -7.09 5.16
CA MET A 188 -13.84 -7.93 5.43
C MET A 188 -13.98 -8.66 6.76
N ALA A 189 -14.32 -7.95 7.84
CA ALA A 189 -14.48 -8.53 9.17
C ALA A 189 -15.59 -9.59 9.23
N SER A 190 -16.74 -9.34 8.62
CA SER A 190 -17.84 -10.31 8.58
C SER A 190 -17.58 -11.51 7.67
N SER A 191 -16.72 -11.35 6.67
CA SER A 191 -16.32 -12.45 5.77
C SER A 191 -15.28 -13.41 6.36
N ASP A 192 -14.72 -13.12 7.54
CA ASP A 192 -13.64 -13.92 8.11
C ASP A 192 -14.06 -15.38 8.38
N ALA A 193 -15.34 -15.61 8.66
CA ALA A 193 -15.94 -16.94 8.85
C ALA A 193 -16.52 -17.56 7.56
N ASP A 194 -16.54 -16.84 6.44
CA ASP A 194 -17.00 -17.37 5.15
C ASP A 194 -15.88 -18.19 4.50
N GLU A 195 -15.98 -19.52 4.57
CA GLU A 195 -15.02 -20.43 3.94
C GLU A 195 -15.08 -20.42 2.41
N ALA A 196 -16.23 -20.05 1.84
CA ALA A 196 -16.45 -20.08 0.39
C ALA A 196 -15.92 -18.82 -0.30
N ALA A 197 -16.08 -17.65 0.31
CA ALA A 197 -15.76 -16.36 -0.29
C ALA A 197 -15.17 -15.35 0.72
N PRO A 198 -14.08 -15.70 1.42
CA PRO A 198 -13.45 -14.78 2.36
C PRO A 198 -12.91 -13.55 1.62
N VAL A 199 -12.99 -12.37 2.25
CA VAL A 199 -12.47 -11.11 1.70
C VAL A 199 -11.23 -10.69 2.50
N LYS A 200 -10.05 -11.08 2.01
CA LYS A 200 -8.78 -10.84 2.72
C LYS A 200 -7.91 -9.76 2.08
N TYR A 201 -8.15 -9.44 0.81
CA TYR A 201 -7.44 -8.41 0.06
C TYR A 201 -8.41 -7.72 -0.90
N VAL A 202 -8.43 -6.39 -0.90
CA VAL A 202 -9.24 -5.57 -1.82
C VAL A 202 -8.35 -4.55 -2.51
N SER A 203 -8.30 -4.62 -3.84
CA SER A 203 -7.66 -3.62 -4.69
C SER A 203 -8.71 -2.74 -5.37
N PHE A 204 -8.25 -1.65 -5.99
CA PHE A 204 -9.10 -0.64 -6.61
C PHE A 204 -8.71 -0.44 -8.07
N PRO A 205 -9.65 -0.22 -9.00
CA PRO A 205 -9.33 -0.13 -10.42
C PRO A 205 -8.50 1.13 -10.69
N SER A 206 -7.43 0.95 -11.45
CA SER A 206 -6.72 2.05 -12.10
C SER A 206 -7.23 2.20 -13.53
N GLU A 207 -6.74 3.21 -14.26
CA GLU A 207 -7.12 3.46 -15.65
C GLU A 207 -7.05 2.21 -16.55
N ARG A 208 -6.07 1.33 -16.32
CA ARG A 208 -5.86 0.11 -17.11
C ARG A 208 -6.78 -1.05 -16.74
N MET A 209 -7.62 -0.89 -15.72
CA MET A 209 -8.46 -1.97 -15.17
C MET A 209 -9.95 -1.74 -15.36
N ARG A 210 -10.36 -0.72 -16.14
CA ARG A 210 -11.79 -0.46 -16.43
C ARG A 210 -12.49 -1.68 -17.02
N SER A 211 -11.82 -2.43 -17.88
CA SER A 211 -12.37 -3.63 -18.54
C SER A 211 -11.90 -4.94 -17.90
N TYR A 212 -11.49 -4.93 -16.63
CA TYR A 212 -10.84 -6.08 -15.99
C TYR A 212 -11.68 -7.37 -16.11
N ALA A 213 -12.96 -7.33 -15.68
CA ALA A 213 -13.81 -8.51 -15.62
C ALA A 213 -14.14 -9.11 -17.00
N VAL A 214 -13.96 -8.34 -18.07
CA VAL A 214 -14.20 -8.77 -19.46
C VAL A 214 -12.92 -8.96 -20.28
N SER A 215 -11.76 -8.75 -19.67
CA SER A 215 -10.47 -8.87 -20.34
C SER A 215 -10.06 -10.33 -20.55
N ALA A 216 -9.17 -10.54 -21.53
CA ALA A 216 -8.51 -11.83 -21.80
C ALA A 216 -7.94 -12.49 -20.53
N CYS A 217 -7.44 -11.68 -19.58
CA CYS A 217 -6.82 -12.20 -18.37
C CYS A 217 -7.79 -12.98 -17.46
N VAL A 218 -9.10 -12.83 -17.67
CA VAL A 218 -10.19 -13.57 -17.04
C VAL A 218 -10.87 -14.49 -18.05
N ASN A 219 -11.30 -13.95 -19.19
CA ASN A 219 -12.22 -14.62 -20.11
C ASN A 219 -11.60 -15.78 -20.90
N ASP A 220 -10.28 -15.77 -21.10
CA ASP A 220 -9.59 -16.83 -21.84
C ASP A 220 -9.38 -18.09 -21.00
N TYR A 221 -9.66 -18.02 -19.68
CA TYR A 221 -9.54 -19.14 -18.75
C TYR A 221 -10.93 -19.54 -18.24
N PRO A 222 -11.52 -20.64 -18.75
CA PRO A 222 -12.89 -21.06 -18.38
C PRO A 222 -13.13 -21.11 -16.88
N ALA A 223 -12.20 -21.68 -16.11
CA ALA A 223 -12.30 -21.77 -14.65
C ALA A 223 -12.34 -20.40 -13.96
N LEU A 224 -11.58 -19.41 -14.44
CA LEU A 224 -11.59 -18.06 -13.86
C LEU A 224 -12.88 -17.32 -14.20
N ARG A 225 -13.39 -17.52 -15.42
CA ARG A 225 -14.67 -16.95 -15.87
C ARG A 225 -15.84 -17.52 -15.06
N GLU A 226 -15.87 -18.83 -14.85
CA GLU A 226 -16.86 -19.50 -14.01
C GLU A 226 -16.79 -19.02 -12.56
N LEU A 227 -15.59 -18.88 -11.99
CA LEU A 227 -15.42 -18.33 -10.65
C LEU A 227 -15.88 -16.88 -10.54
N THR A 228 -15.60 -16.07 -11.57
CA THR A 228 -16.08 -14.68 -11.61
C THR A 228 -17.61 -14.65 -11.61
N ALA A 229 -18.25 -15.49 -12.42
CA ALA A 229 -19.70 -15.59 -12.48
C ALA A 229 -20.33 -16.08 -11.15
N SER A 230 -19.64 -16.95 -10.40
CA SER A 230 -20.16 -17.48 -9.13
C SER A 230 -19.96 -16.55 -7.94
N LEU A 231 -18.86 -15.80 -7.90
CA LEU A 231 -18.47 -15.02 -6.72
C LEU A 231 -18.71 -13.51 -6.85
N LYS A 232 -18.78 -12.95 -8.07
CA LYS A 232 -19.03 -11.51 -8.26
C LYS A 232 -20.42 -11.17 -7.73
N ARG A 233 -20.49 -10.26 -6.76
CA ARG A 233 -21.75 -9.84 -6.11
C ARG A 233 -21.59 -8.55 -5.32
N ASP A 234 -22.72 -8.02 -4.89
CA ASP A 234 -22.80 -6.92 -3.93
C ASP A 234 -22.79 -7.47 -2.51
N PHE A 235 -21.74 -7.14 -1.76
CA PHE A 235 -21.66 -7.44 -0.35
C PHE A 235 -22.42 -6.38 0.46
N THR A 236 -23.06 -6.80 1.54
CA THR A 236 -23.80 -5.90 2.43
C THR A 236 -23.11 -5.87 3.80
N PRO A 237 -22.50 -4.75 4.20
CA PRO A 237 -21.86 -4.62 5.51
C PRO A 237 -22.93 -4.70 6.62
N PRO A 238 -22.74 -5.54 7.66
CA PRO A 238 -23.71 -5.67 8.76
C PRO A 238 -24.08 -4.36 9.47
N SER A 239 -23.12 -3.44 9.60
CA SER A 239 -23.32 -2.13 10.24
C SER A 239 -24.08 -1.12 9.37
N GLN A 240 -24.14 -1.33 8.05
CA GLN A 240 -24.76 -0.41 7.07
C GLN A 240 -25.55 -1.20 5.99
N PRO A 241 -26.68 -1.83 6.34
CA PRO A 241 -27.41 -2.74 5.43
C PRO A 241 -27.87 -2.13 4.09
N GLU A 242 -28.04 -0.81 4.06
CA GLU A 242 -28.40 -0.03 2.88
C GLU A 242 -27.26 0.16 1.89
N VAL A 243 -26.00 0.06 2.36
CA VAL A 243 -24.82 0.22 1.52
C VAL A 243 -24.53 -1.09 0.78
N LYS A 244 -24.13 -0.97 -0.49
CA LYS A 244 -23.67 -2.10 -1.31
C LYS A 244 -22.20 -1.94 -1.65
N VAL A 245 -21.43 -2.99 -1.42
CA VAL A 245 -20.00 -3.07 -1.72
C VAL A 245 -19.81 -4.08 -2.87
N PRO A 246 -19.85 -3.64 -4.13
CA PRO A 246 -19.66 -4.50 -5.29
C PRO A 246 -18.21 -5.01 -5.34
N LEU A 247 -18.03 -6.32 -5.20
CA LEU A 247 -16.73 -6.96 -5.32
C LEU A 247 -16.75 -8.00 -6.46
N THR A 248 -15.67 -8.02 -7.24
CA THR A 248 -15.40 -9.08 -8.22
C THR A 248 -14.11 -9.81 -7.83
N PRO A 249 -14.01 -11.13 -8.02
CA PRO A 249 -12.76 -11.84 -7.82
C PRO A 249 -11.64 -11.22 -8.63
N LEU A 250 -10.47 -11.13 -8.00
CA LEU A 250 -9.25 -10.62 -8.60
C LEU A 250 -8.21 -11.72 -8.68
N PHE A 251 -7.69 -11.94 -9.89
CA PHE A 251 -6.75 -13.02 -10.21
C PHE A 251 -5.29 -12.58 -10.20
N PHE A 252 -4.96 -11.66 -9.28
CA PHE A 252 -3.63 -11.11 -9.12
C PHE A 252 -3.45 -10.40 -7.76
N TRP A 253 -2.22 -10.38 -7.25
CA TRP A 253 -1.83 -9.56 -6.12
C TRP A 253 -1.03 -8.35 -6.64
N PHE A 254 -1.51 -7.12 -6.43
CA PHE A 254 -0.87 -5.91 -6.94
C PHE A 254 -0.09 -5.16 -5.85
N ASP A 255 0.83 -4.29 -6.29
CA ASP A 255 1.59 -3.40 -5.40
C ASP A 255 0.97 -2.02 -5.22
N LYS A 256 0.09 -1.64 -6.15
CA LYS A 256 -0.67 -0.40 -6.09
C LYS A 256 -1.57 -0.37 -4.83
N PRO A 257 -2.12 0.81 -4.45
CA PRO A 257 -2.89 0.92 -3.23
C PRO A 257 -4.00 -0.13 -3.06
N HIS A 258 -4.02 -0.72 -1.87
CA HIS A 258 -4.93 -1.82 -1.53
C HIS A 258 -5.17 -1.90 -0.02
N LEU A 259 -6.30 -2.49 0.33
CA LEU A 259 -6.69 -2.86 1.68
C LEU A 259 -6.47 -4.37 1.87
N ALA A 260 -5.90 -4.80 3.00
CA ALA A 260 -5.68 -6.22 3.27
C ALA A 260 -5.78 -6.56 4.77
N SER A 261 -6.14 -7.80 5.08
CA SER A 261 -5.94 -8.39 6.41
C SER A 261 -4.45 -8.53 6.69
N THR A 262 -3.99 -7.98 7.82
CA THR A 262 -2.57 -7.98 8.21
C THR A 262 -2.02 -9.40 8.34
N GLU A 263 -2.75 -10.28 9.02
CA GLU A 263 -2.36 -11.67 9.22
C GLU A 263 -2.29 -12.43 7.90
N HIS A 264 -3.33 -12.33 7.07
CA HIS A 264 -3.34 -12.99 5.76
C HIS A 264 -2.23 -12.47 4.85
N TYR A 265 -1.93 -11.17 4.91
CA TYR A 265 -0.87 -10.58 4.11
C TYR A 265 0.50 -11.13 4.52
N LEU A 266 0.80 -11.18 5.82
CA LEU A 266 2.01 -11.82 6.32
C LEU A 266 2.06 -13.31 5.93
N ALA A 267 1.00 -14.07 6.16
CA ALA A 267 0.97 -15.51 5.90
C ALA A 267 1.08 -15.88 4.41
N ARG A 268 0.51 -15.09 3.50
CA ARG A 268 0.50 -15.40 2.06
C ARG A 268 1.66 -14.78 1.30
N VAL A 269 1.99 -13.54 1.62
CA VAL A 269 3.02 -12.79 0.89
C VAL A 269 4.40 -12.99 1.51
N PHE A 270 4.45 -13.16 2.84
CA PHE A 270 5.69 -13.30 3.59
C PHE A 270 5.75 -14.51 4.54
N PRO A 271 5.39 -15.73 4.10
CA PRO A 271 5.36 -16.92 4.97
C PRO A 271 6.72 -17.29 5.59
N SER A 272 7.82 -16.80 5.00
CA SER A 272 9.17 -17.01 5.51
C SER A 272 10.12 -15.94 4.97
N ARG A 273 11.34 -15.89 5.53
CA ARG A 273 12.43 -15.03 5.05
C ARG A 273 12.79 -15.23 3.57
N LEU A 274 12.49 -16.40 3.01
CA LEU A 274 12.76 -16.74 1.61
C LEU A 274 11.73 -16.18 0.62
N ALA A 275 10.57 -15.73 1.13
CA ALA A 275 9.47 -15.28 0.30
C ALA A 275 9.82 -14.03 -0.53
N MET A 276 10.68 -13.15 -0.01
CA MET A 276 11.05 -11.89 -0.65
C MET A 276 12.54 -11.61 -0.48
N ARG A 277 13.24 -11.26 -1.56
CA ARG A 277 14.63 -10.82 -1.57
C ARG A 277 14.70 -9.29 -1.62
N ARG A 278 15.86 -8.73 -1.32
CA ARG A 278 16.10 -7.28 -1.47
C ARG A 278 15.86 -6.82 -2.89
N GLY A 279 15.15 -5.71 -3.03
CA GLY A 279 14.84 -5.09 -4.31
C GLY A 279 13.67 -5.70 -5.09
N GLU A 280 13.10 -6.82 -4.63
CA GLU A 280 11.94 -7.44 -5.26
C GLU A 280 10.64 -6.68 -4.98
N PHE A 281 9.73 -6.71 -5.95
CA PHE A 281 8.38 -6.19 -5.87
C PHE A 281 7.41 -7.35 -5.54
N ILE A 282 6.36 -7.06 -4.77
CA ILE A 282 5.39 -8.09 -4.38
C ILE A 282 4.63 -8.54 -5.64
N GLU A 283 4.29 -7.61 -6.52
CA GLU A 283 3.58 -7.84 -7.77
C GLU A 283 4.34 -8.79 -8.71
N ASP A 284 5.62 -8.52 -8.92
CA ASP A 284 6.47 -9.27 -9.86
C ASP A 284 6.63 -10.75 -9.44
N LYS A 285 6.68 -11.01 -8.13
CA LYS A 285 6.94 -12.36 -7.60
C LYS A 285 5.69 -13.06 -7.08
N ILE A 286 4.98 -12.39 -6.20
CA ILE A 286 3.83 -12.93 -5.48
C ILE A 286 2.56 -12.78 -6.30
N GLY A 287 2.40 -11.68 -7.05
CA GLY A 287 1.30 -11.51 -8.00
C GLY A 287 1.29 -12.61 -9.05
N GLN A 288 2.44 -12.93 -9.64
CA GLN A 288 2.58 -14.01 -10.62
C GLN A 288 2.29 -15.39 -10.02
N ARG A 289 2.86 -15.68 -8.84
CA ARG A 289 2.56 -16.92 -8.10
C ARG A 289 1.07 -17.04 -7.78
N ALA A 290 0.44 -15.95 -7.34
CA ALA A 290 -0.98 -15.93 -7.04
C ALA A 290 -1.83 -16.24 -8.26
N ARG A 291 -1.54 -15.58 -9.39
CA ARG A 291 -2.21 -15.82 -10.66
C ARG A 291 -2.12 -17.27 -11.11
N HIS A 292 -0.94 -17.87 -11.02
CA HIS A 292 -0.74 -19.27 -11.37
C HIS A 292 -1.61 -20.19 -10.51
N ASN A 293 -1.51 -20.09 -9.19
CA ASN A 293 -2.33 -20.87 -8.26
C ASN A 293 -3.85 -20.67 -8.47
N MET A 294 -4.29 -19.46 -8.79
CA MET A 294 -5.70 -19.17 -9.06
C MET A 294 -6.21 -19.84 -10.34
N LYS A 295 -5.39 -19.92 -11.39
CA LYS A 295 -5.70 -20.69 -12.60
C LYS A 295 -5.86 -22.19 -12.31
N GLU A 296 -5.20 -22.69 -11.26
CA GLU A 296 -5.32 -24.06 -10.75
C GLU A 296 -6.46 -24.23 -9.73
N GLY A 297 -7.36 -23.24 -9.58
CA GLY A 297 -8.52 -23.32 -8.68
C GLY A 297 -8.24 -22.96 -7.22
N GLN A 298 -7.04 -22.51 -6.87
CA GLN A 298 -6.68 -22.14 -5.49
C GLN A 298 -6.98 -20.66 -5.18
N TRP A 299 -8.05 -20.08 -5.73
CA TRP A 299 -8.34 -18.66 -5.52
C TRP A 299 -8.62 -18.33 -4.04
N HIS A 300 -9.34 -19.21 -3.32
CA HIS A 300 -9.65 -19.04 -1.89
C HIS A 300 -8.40 -18.86 -1.00
N ARG A 301 -7.26 -19.46 -1.41
CA ARG A 301 -5.97 -19.30 -0.72
C ARG A 301 -5.51 -17.84 -0.68
N TRP A 302 -5.85 -17.08 -1.70
CA TRP A 302 -5.44 -15.69 -1.88
C TRP A 302 -6.54 -14.70 -1.52
N ALA A 303 -7.81 -15.05 -1.78
CA ALA A 303 -8.97 -14.26 -1.38
C ALA A 303 -8.86 -12.78 -1.83
N CYS A 304 -8.38 -12.59 -3.06
CA CYS A 304 -8.17 -11.29 -3.66
C CYS A 304 -9.43 -10.81 -4.39
N TRP A 305 -9.83 -9.59 -4.09
CA TRP A 305 -11.00 -8.93 -4.65
C TRP A 305 -10.62 -7.58 -5.27
N LEU A 306 -11.43 -7.17 -6.23
CA LEU A 306 -11.40 -5.84 -6.82
C LEU A 306 -12.71 -5.14 -6.45
N TYR A 307 -12.62 -3.95 -5.86
CA TYR A 307 -13.77 -3.07 -5.68
C TYR A 307 -14.27 -2.62 -7.06
N TYR A 308 -15.44 -3.08 -7.45
CA TYR A 308 -15.90 -3.07 -8.85
C TYR A 308 -17.20 -2.29 -9.04
N ALA A 309 -17.31 -1.15 -8.34
CA ALA A 309 -18.42 -0.23 -8.48
C ALA A 309 -18.55 0.29 -9.92
N ASP A 310 -19.80 0.35 -10.39
CA ASP A 310 -20.15 0.74 -11.77
C ASP A 310 -19.32 0.01 -12.83
N GLU A 311 -19.01 -1.26 -12.59
CA GLU A 311 -18.16 -2.09 -13.47
C GLU A 311 -16.76 -1.52 -13.70
N ALA A 312 -16.19 -0.83 -12.69
CA ALA A 312 -14.93 -0.11 -12.77
C ALA A 312 -14.89 0.96 -13.88
N LYS A 313 -16.03 1.52 -14.27
CA LYS A 313 -16.09 2.68 -15.20
C LYS A 313 -15.29 3.87 -14.66
N VAL A 314 -15.23 4.03 -13.33
CA VAL A 314 -14.45 5.08 -12.67
C VAL A 314 -13.11 4.50 -12.20
N PRO A 315 -11.97 5.11 -12.56
CA PRO A 315 -10.69 4.77 -11.96
C PRO A 315 -10.64 5.34 -10.54
N TYR A 316 -10.36 4.49 -9.56
CA TYR A 316 -10.20 4.88 -8.16
C TYR A 316 -8.75 5.22 -7.83
N LEU A 317 -7.80 4.75 -8.65
CA LEU A 317 -6.37 4.98 -8.47
C LEU A 317 -5.73 5.63 -9.70
N ARG A 318 -4.88 6.63 -9.46
CA ARG A 318 -4.10 7.31 -10.49
C ARG A 318 -2.61 7.33 -10.15
N HIS A 319 -1.78 6.87 -11.09
CA HIS A 319 -0.33 6.89 -10.95
C HIS A 319 0.21 8.31 -11.20
N LEU A 320 1.08 8.80 -10.32
CA LEU A 320 1.71 10.13 -10.35
C LEU A 320 3.07 10.12 -11.06
N HIS A 321 3.59 8.93 -11.40
CA HIS A 321 4.83 8.74 -12.15
C HIS A 321 6.06 9.26 -11.42
N GLY A 322 6.16 8.98 -10.12
CA GLY A 322 7.18 9.55 -9.22
C GLY A 322 8.64 9.31 -9.64
N ARG A 323 8.91 8.34 -10.53
CA ARG A 323 10.25 8.05 -11.08
C ARG A 323 10.65 8.94 -12.26
N THR A 324 9.70 9.58 -12.93
CA THR A 324 9.92 10.53 -14.04
C THR A 324 9.47 11.94 -13.69
N TRP A 325 8.83 12.11 -12.54
CA TRP A 325 8.26 13.38 -12.13
C TRP A 325 9.36 14.32 -11.61
N ASP A 326 9.56 15.42 -12.33
CA ASP A 326 10.62 16.43 -12.16
C ASP A 326 10.12 17.72 -11.49
N GLY A 327 8.86 17.76 -11.02
CA GLY A 327 8.28 18.90 -10.32
C GLY A 327 7.41 19.83 -11.18
N VAL A 328 7.23 19.54 -12.47
CA VAL A 328 6.35 20.32 -13.39
C VAL A 328 5.38 19.37 -14.10
N ASP A 329 4.21 19.86 -14.55
CA ASP A 329 3.21 19.11 -15.32
C ASP A 329 3.79 18.60 -16.66
N GLY A 330 4.57 17.53 -16.59
CA GLY A 330 5.25 16.87 -17.70
C GLY A 330 4.41 15.75 -18.29
N LYS A 331 4.23 15.80 -19.61
CA LYS A 331 3.41 14.93 -20.45
C LYS A 331 3.57 13.43 -20.14
N LEU A 332 2.42 12.76 -20.01
CA LEU A 332 2.26 11.33 -19.75
C LEU A 332 2.99 10.46 -20.78
N TYR A 333 3.90 9.59 -20.33
CA TYR A 333 4.39 8.45 -21.10
C TYR A 333 3.73 7.15 -20.62
N LEU A 334 2.91 6.58 -21.50
CA LEU A 334 2.28 5.27 -21.38
C LEU A 334 3.30 4.14 -21.51
N LYS A 335 3.51 3.33 -20.47
CA LYS A 335 3.86 1.91 -20.65
C LYS A 335 3.45 1.06 -19.44
N TYR A 336 3.19 -0.22 -19.68
CA TYR A 336 2.78 -1.31 -18.76
C TYR A 336 1.27 -1.63 -18.68
N GLY A 337 0.63 -1.79 -19.85
CA GLY A 337 -0.40 -2.84 -19.99
C GLY A 337 0.32 -4.20 -20.09
N CYS A 338 -0.38 -5.27 -19.75
CA CYS A 338 0.09 -6.66 -19.78
C CYS A 338 1.03 -6.92 -20.97
N VAL A 339 2.24 -7.38 -20.70
CA VAL A 339 3.08 -7.96 -21.75
C VAL A 339 2.53 -9.36 -21.96
N GLU A 340 1.95 -9.55 -23.14
CA GLU A 340 1.68 -10.85 -23.74
C GLU A 340 3.04 -11.49 -24.04
N ASP A 341 3.31 -12.64 -23.45
CA ASP A 341 4.29 -13.57 -24.01
C ASP A 341 3.49 -14.48 -24.96
N GLU A 342 3.84 -14.45 -26.25
CA GLU A 342 3.45 -15.47 -27.23
C GLU A 342 4.01 -16.85 -26.85
#